data_AF-A0A059WHS4-F1
#
_entry.id   AF-A0A059WHS4-F1
#
_cell.length_a   1.000
_cell.length_b   1.000
_cell.length_c   1.000
_cell.angle_alpha   90.00
_cell.angle_beta   90.00
_cell.angle_gamma   90.00
#
_symmetry.space_group_name_H-M   'P 1'
#
loop_
_entity.id
_entity.type
_entity.pdbx_description
1 polymer ?
#
loop_
_entity_poly.entity_id
_entity_poly.type
_entity_poly.pdbx_seq_one_letter_code
_entity_poly.pdbx_strand_id
1 'polypeptide(L)'
;IPSTGRKKEDIIINGLNYYSHEIEAVVEQVEGVTPSFTACCAIRDPARDGESLAIFFHTPWRDPRRLGALSKRIRGAVAKNIGIHPQYLVPIEKEAIPKTSIGKIQRPLLRRRLEAGEFNAVLRQVAGAGDLPNHIPDWFFRSAWRPRALPPAGAPMRSANILIWGGGSGLADALCGSGDIAGARVVRVLTSRG
;
A
#
# COMPACT_ATOMS: atom_id res chain seq x y z
N ILE A 1 -17.30 37.69 10.83
CA ILE A 1 -17.62 36.41 11.49
C ILE A 1 -16.70 35.36 10.89
N PRO A 2 -15.69 34.83 11.60
CA PRO A 2 -14.72 33.93 10.99
C PRO A 2 -15.36 32.54 10.82
N SER A 3 -15.33 32.02 9.59
CA SER A 3 -15.81 30.67 9.26
C SER A 3 -14.89 29.61 9.85
N THR A 4 -15.13 29.20 11.09
CA THR A 4 -14.62 27.96 11.70
C THR A 4 -15.31 26.78 11.05
N GLY A 5 -14.78 26.34 9.91
CA GLY A 5 -15.35 25.22 9.16
C GLY A 5 -14.45 24.68 8.04
N ARG A 6 -13.12 24.83 8.15
CA ARG A 6 -12.20 24.04 7.32
C ARG A 6 -12.31 22.58 7.77
N LYS A 7 -13.32 21.87 7.24
CA LYS A 7 -13.32 20.40 7.20
C LYS A 7 -12.02 20.01 6.51
N LYS A 8 -11.04 19.62 7.31
CA LYS A 8 -9.85 18.91 6.88
C LYS A 8 -10.34 17.64 6.19
N GLU A 9 -10.19 17.55 4.88
CA GLU A 9 -10.53 16.32 4.15
C GLU A 9 -9.32 15.40 4.21
N ASP A 10 -9.27 14.64 5.31
CA ASP A 10 -8.20 13.72 5.65
C ASP A 10 -8.42 12.39 4.89
N ILE A 11 -7.36 11.92 4.24
CA ILE A 11 -7.26 10.61 3.61
C ILE A 11 -6.43 9.73 4.55
N ILE A 12 -7.00 8.61 5.01
CA ILE A 12 -6.32 7.70 5.92
C ILE A 12 -5.83 6.50 5.12
N ILE A 13 -4.52 6.27 5.09
CA ILE A 13 -3.93 5.11 4.41
C ILE A 13 -2.91 4.47 5.33
N ASN A 14 -3.07 3.17 5.61
CA ASN A 14 -2.22 2.40 6.53
C ASN A 14 -2.05 3.07 7.91
N GLY A 15 -3.08 3.74 8.41
CA GLY A 15 -3.04 4.45 9.69
C GLY A 15 -2.34 5.81 9.67
N LEU A 16 -1.87 6.27 8.51
CA LEU A 16 -1.30 7.61 8.31
C LEU A 16 -2.34 8.56 7.71
N ASN A 17 -2.40 9.77 8.23
CA ASN A 17 -3.28 10.83 7.75
C ASN A 17 -2.57 11.67 6.68
N TYR A 18 -3.21 11.78 5.52
CA TYR A 18 -2.77 12.61 4.40
C TYR A 18 -3.84 13.65 4.08
N TYR A 19 -3.42 14.82 3.60
CA TYR A 19 -4.36 15.87 3.25
C TYR A 19 -4.64 15.88 1.75
N SER A 20 -5.93 15.74 1.38
CA SER A 20 -6.34 15.65 -0.03
C SER A 20 -5.85 16.84 -0.86
N HIS A 21 -5.93 18.04 -0.29
CA HIS A 21 -5.55 19.28 -0.97
C HIS A 21 -4.03 19.40 -1.20
N GLU A 22 -3.20 18.83 -0.33
CA GLU A 22 -1.75 18.83 -0.50
C GLU A 22 -1.34 17.88 -1.63
N ILE A 23 -1.94 16.68 -1.66
CA ILE A 23 -1.72 15.71 -2.74
C ILE A 23 -2.16 16.32 -4.08
N GLU A 24 -3.35 16.90 -4.13
CA GLU A 24 -3.88 17.56 -5.32
C GLU A 24 -2.97 18.70 -5.80
N ALA A 25 -2.49 19.55 -4.89
CA ALA A 25 -1.58 20.63 -5.24
C ALA A 25 -0.26 20.12 -5.84
N VAL A 26 0.32 19.05 -5.30
CA VAL A 26 1.54 18.42 -5.87
C VAL A 26 1.28 17.88 -7.26
N VAL A 27 0.13 17.24 -7.48
CA VAL A 27 -0.24 16.68 -8.79
C VAL A 27 -0.49 17.79 -9.81
N GLU A 28 -1.12 18.90 -9.42
CA GLU A 28 -1.38 20.05 -10.29
C GLU A 28 -0.12 20.79 -10.74
N GLN A 29 0.99 20.66 -10.01
CA GLN A 29 2.29 21.19 -10.42
C GLN A 29 2.97 20.35 -11.52
N VAL A 30 2.47 19.15 -11.80
CA VAL A 30 3.01 18.31 -12.87
C VAL A 30 2.51 18.82 -14.21
N GLU A 31 3.43 19.28 -15.04
CA GLU A 31 3.14 19.73 -16.41
C GLU A 31 2.38 18.66 -17.20
N GLY A 32 1.29 19.07 -17.84
CA GLY A 32 0.37 18.19 -18.55
C GLY A 32 -0.90 17.88 -17.75
N VAL A 33 -0.91 18.14 -16.43
CA VAL A 33 -2.13 18.13 -15.61
C VAL A 33 -2.83 19.49 -15.71
N THR A 34 -4.16 19.47 -15.82
CA THR A 34 -4.97 20.69 -15.80
C THR A 34 -5.31 21.08 -14.36
N PRO A 35 -4.89 22.27 -13.88
CA PRO A 35 -5.18 22.71 -12.52
C PRO A 35 -6.68 22.80 -12.24
N SER A 36 -7.09 22.64 -10.98
CA SER A 36 -8.48 22.61 -10.52
C SER A 36 -9.32 21.43 -11.03
N PHE A 37 -8.72 20.49 -11.75
CA PHE A 37 -9.34 19.26 -12.25
C PHE A 37 -8.57 18.03 -11.77
N THR A 38 -8.16 18.08 -10.51
CA THR A 38 -7.50 16.98 -9.81
C THR A 38 -8.26 16.65 -8.54
N ALA A 39 -8.42 15.37 -8.26
CA ALA A 39 -9.07 14.87 -7.06
C ALA A 39 -8.33 13.65 -6.55
N CYS A 40 -8.20 13.51 -5.24
CA CYS A 40 -7.68 12.28 -4.65
C CYS A 40 -8.61 11.72 -3.56
N CYS A 41 -8.59 10.41 -3.38
CA CYS A 41 -9.31 9.75 -2.30
C CYS A 41 -8.68 8.40 -1.93
N ALA A 42 -8.94 7.97 -0.69
CA ALA A 42 -8.72 6.59 -0.29
C ALA A 42 -9.77 5.69 -0.93
N ILE A 43 -9.34 4.55 -1.47
CA ILE A 43 -10.22 3.50 -1.96
C ILE A 43 -9.89 2.18 -1.28
N ARG A 44 -10.90 1.34 -1.07
CA ARG A 44 -10.70 0.01 -0.52
C ARG A 44 -10.52 -0.97 -1.68
N ASP A 45 -9.34 -1.56 -1.76
CA ASP A 45 -9.02 -2.54 -2.80
C ASP A 45 -9.26 -3.95 -2.26
N PRO A 46 -10.18 -4.76 -2.81
CA PRO A 46 -10.43 -6.11 -2.33
C PRO A 46 -9.21 -7.03 -2.41
N ALA A 47 -8.23 -6.74 -3.28
CA ALA A 47 -7.01 -7.53 -3.45
C ALA A 47 -5.87 -7.11 -2.49
N ARG A 48 -6.07 -6.05 -1.70
CA ARG A 48 -5.10 -5.53 -0.74
C ARG A 48 -5.71 -5.42 0.64
N ASP A 49 -4.88 -5.63 1.65
CA ASP A 49 -5.27 -5.33 3.02
C ASP A 49 -5.08 -3.83 3.25
N GLY A 50 -6.19 -3.10 3.42
CA GLY A 50 -6.19 -1.66 3.68
C GLY A 50 -6.72 -0.77 2.54
N GLU A 51 -6.67 0.54 2.78
CA GLU A 51 -7.02 1.56 1.79
C GLU A 51 -5.81 1.93 0.93
N SER A 52 -6.03 2.24 -0.35
CA SER A 52 -5.02 2.67 -1.31
C SER A 52 -5.34 4.06 -1.84
N LEU A 53 -4.32 4.83 -2.20
CA LEU A 53 -4.51 6.17 -2.77
C LEU A 53 -4.92 6.07 -4.24
N ALA A 54 -6.06 6.67 -4.58
CA ALA A 54 -6.48 6.93 -5.94
C ALA A 54 -6.40 8.42 -6.26
N ILE A 55 -5.88 8.75 -7.44
CA ILE A 55 -5.77 10.11 -7.95
C ILE A 55 -6.46 10.16 -9.32
N PHE A 56 -7.43 11.05 -9.43
CA PHE A 56 -8.11 11.41 -10.66
C PHE A 56 -7.57 12.74 -11.13
N PHE A 57 -7.24 12.84 -12.41
CA PHE A 57 -6.70 14.08 -12.96
C PHE A 57 -7.18 14.28 -14.40
N HIS A 58 -7.26 15.53 -14.83
CA HIS A 58 -7.52 15.86 -16.22
C HIS A 58 -6.24 16.24 -16.95
N THR A 59 -6.11 15.78 -18.19
CA THR A 59 -5.05 16.18 -19.12
C THR A 59 -5.62 16.34 -20.53
N PRO A 60 -5.18 17.34 -21.31
CA PRO A 60 -5.58 17.48 -22.71
C PRO A 60 -4.89 16.45 -23.62
N TRP A 61 -3.90 15.70 -23.11
CA TRP A 61 -3.17 14.71 -23.91
C TRP A 61 -3.97 13.42 -24.06
N ARG A 62 -4.12 12.95 -25.30
CA ARG A 62 -4.80 11.67 -25.59
C ARG A 62 -3.86 10.55 -26.04
N ASP A 63 -2.61 10.87 -26.34
CA ASP A 63 -1.61 9.87 -26.73
C ASP A 63 -1.27 8.94 -25.55
N PRO A 64 -1.44 7.61 -25.68
CA PRO A 64 -1.19 6.66 -24.59
C PRO A 64 0.24 6.68 -24.05
N ARG A 65 1.25 6.95 -24.89
CA ARG A 65 2.65 7.02 -24.43
C ARG A 65 2.88 8.25 -23.56
N ARG A 66 2.33 9.40 -23.97
CA ARG A 66 2.32 10.63 -23.15
C ARG A 66 1.55 10.45 -21.85
N LEU A 67 0.41 9.76 -21.88
CA LEU A 67 -0.35 9.43 -20.66
C LEU A 67 0.46 8.56 -19.70
N GLY A 68 1.09 7.48 -20.19
CA GLY A 68 1.95 6.64 -19.36
C GLY A 68 3.14 7.40 -18.76
N ALA A 69 3.79 8.26 -19.55
CA ALA A 69 4.87 9.12 -19.07
C ALA A 69 4.39 10.15 -18.02
N LEU A 70 3.22 10.77 -18.25
CA LEU A 70 2.60 11.69 -17.30
C LEU A 70 2.27 10.98 -15.99
N SER A 71 1.66 9.79 -16.05
CA SER A 71 1.38 8.99 -14.86
C SER A 71 2.64 8.66 -14.07
N LYS A 72 3.74 8.29 -14.74
CA LYS A 72 5.05 8.08 -14.07
C LYS A 72 5.55 9.34 -13.36
N ARG A 73 5.46 10.51 -14.01
CA ARG A 73 5.83 11.81 -13.41
C ARG A 73 4.99 12.11 -12.18
N ILE A 74 3.68 11.89 -12.25
CA ILE A 74 2.76 12.09 -11.12
C ILE A 74 3.11 11.16 -9.96
N ARG A 75 3.31 9.85 -10.21
CA ARG A 75 3.74 8.91 -9.15
C ARG A 75 5.03 9.38 -8.48
N GLY A 76 6.02 9.79 -9.27
CA GLY A 76 7.30 10.28 -8.76
C GLY A 76 7.15 11.56 -7.93
N ALA A 77 6.35 12.52 -8.38
CA ALA A 77 6.10 13.76 -7.66
C ALA A 77 5.40 13.52 -6.31
N VAL A 78 4.36 12.68 -6.29
CA VAL A 78 3.61 12.37 -5.06
C VAL A 78 4.48 11.57 -4.09
N ALA A 79 5.22 10.56 -4.57
CA ALA A 79 6.13 9.80 -3.72
C ALA A 79 7.23 10.69 -3.12
N LYS A 80 7.81 11.61 -3.91
CA LYS A 80 8.87 12.52 -3.46
C LYS A 80 8.39 13.55 -2.44
N ASN A 81 7.22 14.16 -2.65
CA ASN A 81 6.76 15.28 -1.83
C ASN A 81 5.84 14.86 -0.68
N ILE A 82 5.04 13.81 -0.86
CA ILE A 82 4.06 13.33 0.13
C ILE A 82 4.51 12.03 0.82
N GLY A 83 5.39 11.25 0.18
CA GLY A 83 5.88 9.98 0.75
C GLY A 83 4.90 8.81 0.58
N ILE A 84 3.95 8.90 -0.35
CA ILE A 84 3.00 7.83 -0.67
C ILE A 84 3.00 7.52 -2.16
N HIS A 85 2.90 6.23 -2.49
CA HIS A 85 2.74 5.77 -3.87
C HIS A 85 1.25 5.65 -4.22
N PRO A 86 0.72 6.46 -5.16
CA PRO A 86 -0.65 6.29 -5.61
C PRO A 86 -0.80 5.00 -6.40
N GLN A 87 -1.76 4.17 -5.98
CA GLN A 87 -2.02 2.88 -6.62
C GLN A 87 -2.87 3.03 -7.88
N TYR A 88 -3.76 4.02 -7.88
CA TYR A 88 -4.66 4.28 -8.99
C TYR A 88 -4.41 5.69 -9.51
N LEU A 89 -4.09 5.78 -10.80
CA LEU A 89 -3.98 7.05 -11.52
C LEU A 89 -4.93 7.01 -12.70
N VAL A 90 -5.96 7.84 -12.63
CA VAL A 90 -7.10 7.79 -13.54
C VAL A 90 -7.20 9.12 -14.28
N PRO A 91 -6.66 9.22 -15.52
CA PRO A 91 -6.93 10.35 -16.38
C PRO A 91 -8.40 10.34 -16.80
N ILE A 92 -9.13 11.41 -16.51
CA ILE A 92 -10.53 11.54 -16.84
C ILE A 92 -10.81 12.84 -17.60
N GLU A 93 -11.88 12.84 -18.39
CA GLU A 93 -12.36 14.06 -19.03
C GLU A 93 -12.80 15.08 -17.99
N LYS A 94 -12.72 16.36 -18.35
CA LYS A 94 -13.02 17.47 -17.45
C LYS A 94 -14.45 17.40 -16.91
N GLU A 95 -15.38 16.98 -17.76
CA GLU A 95 -16.81 16.83 -17.48
C GLU A 95 -17.10 15.63 -16.57
N ALA A 96 -16.19 14.64 -16.55
CA ALA A 96 -16.32 13.46 -15.72
C ALA A 96 -15.91 13.70 -14.26
N ILE A 97 -15.30 14.85 -13.94
CA ILE A 97 -15.01 15.29 -12.56
C ILE A 97 -16.27 15.96 -12.01
N PRO A 98 -17.05 15.26 -11.17
CA PRO A 98 -18.29 15.82 -10.64
C PRO A 98 -17.96 16.97 -9.71
N LYS A 99 -18.43 18.18 -10.04
CA LYS A 99 -18.39 19.34 -9.16
C LYS A 99 -19.80 19.65 -8.67
N THR A 100 -19.94 20.00 -7.39
CA THR A 100 -21.20 20.57 -6.88
C THR A 100 -21.48 21.91 -7.55
N SER A 101 -22.69 22.43 -7.44
CA SER A 101 -23.06 23.78 -7.93
C SER A 101 -22.19 24.91 -7.37
N ILE A 102 -21.43 24.64 -6.30
CA ILE A 102 -20.49 25.55 -5.63
C ILE A 102 -19.03 25.20 -5.99
N GLY A 103 -18.80 24.39 -7.04
CA GLY A 103 -17.49 24.07 -7.58
C GLY A 103 -16.66 23.06 -6.78
N LYS A 104 -17.20 22.45 -5.71
CA LYS A 104 -16.47 21.44 -4.92
C LYS A 104 -16.49 20.09 -5.61
N ILE A 105 -15.34 19.44 -5.70
CA ILE A 105 -15.25 18.09 -6.27
C ILE A 105 -15.96 17.08 -5.37
N GLN A 106 -16.83 16.26 -5.95
CA GLN A 106 -17.55 15.19 -5.25
C GLN A 106 -16.70 13.90 -5.19
N ARG A 107 -15.65 13.91 -4.34
CA ARG A 107 -14.74 12.75 -4.13
C ARG A 107 -15.47 11.43 -3.81
N PRO A 108 -16.54 11.40 -2.98
CA PRO A 108 -17.27 10.16 -2.71
C PRO A 108 -17.89 9.53 -3.97
N LEU A 109 -18.31 10.35 -4.93
CA LEU A 109 -18.86 9.85 -6.20
C LEU A 109 -17.76 9.25 -7.07
N LEU A 110 -16.60 9.89 -7.16
CA LEU A 110 -15.43 9.36 -7.87
C LEU A 110 -14.95 8.03 -7.27
N ARG A 111 -14.90 7.94 -5.94
CA ARG A 111 -14.62 6.68 -5.22
C ARG A 111 -15.58 5.57 -5.63
N ARG A 112 -16.89 5.83 -5.54
CA ARG A 112 -17.92 4.83 -5.90
C ARG A 112 -17.81 4.37 -7.35
N ARG A 113 -17.59 5.29 -8.29
CA ARG A 113 -17.41 4.96 -9.72
C ARG A 113 -16.16 4.10 -9.96
N LEU A 114 -15.08 4.38 -9.25
CA LEU A 114 -13.86 3.58 -9.33
C LEU A 114 -14.05 2.19 -8.70
N GLU A 115 -14.69 2.10 -7.53
CA GLU A 115 -15.04 0.83 -6.88
C GLU A 115 -16.02 -0.01 -7.72
N ALA A 116 -16.89 0.65 -8.51
CA ALA A 116 -17.78 0.00 -9.48
C ALA A 116 -17.07 -0.45 -10.78
N GLY A 117 -15.79 -0.11 -10.95
CA GLY A 117 -14.99 -0.51 -12.12
C GLY A 117 -15.24 0.31 -13.39
N GLU A 118 -15.93 1.46 -13.31
CA GLU A 118 -16.25 2.30 -14.47
C GLU A 118 -14.99 2.80 -15.21
N PHE A 119 -13.86 2.90 -14.52
CA PHE A 119 -12.59 3.37 -15.07
C PHE A 119 -11.63 2.26 -15.52
N ASN A 120 -12.05 0.99 -15.50
CA ASN A 120 -11.18 -0.15 -15.86
C ASN A 120 -10.63 -0.09 -17.30
N ALA A 121 -11.38 0.50 -18.23
CA ALA A 121 -10.90 0.70 -19.61
C ALA A 121 -9.74 1.71 -19.65
N VAL A 122 -9.89 2.83 -18.93
CA VAL A 122 -8.88 3.89 -18.84
C VAL A 122 -7.63 3.39 -18.12
N LEU A 123 -7.80 2.68 -16.99
CA LEU A 123 -6.69 2.10 -16.24
C LEU A 123 -5.83 1.17 -17.11
N ARG A 124 -6.46 0.38 -18.00
CA ARG A 124 -5.75 -0.48 -18.95
C ARG A 124 -4.98 0.30 -20.02
N GLN A 125 -5.51 1.45 -20.47
CA GLN A 125 -4.82 2.29 -21.47
C GLN A 125 -3.58 2.97 -20.88
N VAL A 126 -3.67 3.42 -19.63
CA VAL A 126 -2.57 4.12 -18.92
C VAL A 126 -1.49 3.14 -18.48
N ALA A 127 -1.88 1.91 -18.14
CA ALA A 127 -0.96 0.84 -17.79
C ALA A 127 0.05 0.52 -18.91
N GLY A 128 -0.26 0.78 -20.19
CA GLY A 128 0.56 0.27 -21.29
C GLY A 128 0.75 -1.26 -21.21
N ALA A 129 1.45 -1.85 -22.17
CA ALA A 129 1.63 -3.30 -22.24
C ALA A 129 2.51 -3.91 -21.11
N GLY A 130 2.78 -3.19 -20.01
CA GLY A 130 3.66 -3.65 -18.93
C GLY A 130 3.31 -3.18 -17.52
N ASP A 131 2.26 -2.37 -17.30
CA ASP A 131 1.95 -1.76 -15.98
C ASP A 131 0.49 -2.03 -15.55
N LEU A 132 -0.06 -3.20 -15.92
CA LEU A 132 -1.31 -3.70 -15.35
C LEU A 132 -1.16 -3.82 -13.81
N PRO A 133 -2.24 -3.82 -13.02
CA PRO A 133 -2.23 -3.90 -11.56
C PRO A 133 -1.56 -5.16 -10.96
N ASN A 134 -0.99 -6.04 -11.79
CA ASN A 134 -0.22 -7.21 -11.40
C ASN A 134 1.29 -6.99 -11.32
N HIS A 135 1.82 -5.79 -11.61
CA HIS A 135 3.23 -5.53 -11.30
C HIS A 135 3.39 -5.17 -9.84
N ILE A 136 3.76 -6.18 -9.06
CA ILE A 136 4.57 -6.06 -7.85
C ILE A 136 5.83 -5.26 -8.24
N PRO A 137 6.03 -4.03 -7.74
CA PRO A 137 7.32 -3.36 -7.93
C PRO A 137 8.46 -4.23 -7.38
N ASP A 138 9.68 -4.08 -7.90
CA ASP A 138 10.85 -4.86 -7.43
C ASP A 138 11.18 -4.69 -5.92
N TRP A 139 10.57 -3.68 -5.29
CA TRP A 139 10.65 -3.37 -3.86
C TRP A 139 9.44 -3.85 -3.04
N PHE A 140 8.46 -4.51 -3.66
CA PHE A 140 7.22 -4.97 -3.01
C PHE A 140 7.41 -6.38 -2.44
N PHE A 141 7.89 -6.40 -1.19
CA PHE A 141 7.91 -7.61 -0.38
C PHE A 141 6.57 -7.79 0.32
N ARG A 142 5.87 -8.90 0.08
CA ARG A 142 4.80 -9.38 0.95
C ARG A 142 5.38 -10.44 1.89
N SER A 143 5.07 -10.33 3.17
CA SER A 143 5.30 -11.42 4.12
C SER A 143 4.43 -12.61 3.73
N ALA A 144 4.99 -13.52 2.94
CA ALA A 144 4.32 -14.75 2.53
C ALA A 144 4.87 -15.90 3.38
N TRP A 145 4.02 -16.52 4.19
CA TRP A 145 4.33 -17.80 4.81
C TRP A 145 4.38 -18.87 3.72
N ARG A 146 5.59 -19.21 3.28
CA ARG A 146 5.83 -20.34 2.37
C ARG A 146 6.39 -21.51 3.17
N PRO A 147 5.79 -22.71 3.07
CA PRO A 147 6.42 -23.92 3.62
C PRO A 147 7.81 -24.07 3.01
N ARG A 148 8.85 -23.97 3.84
CA ARG A 148 10.22 -24.29 3.45
C ARG A 148 10.54 -25.64 4.04
N ALA A 149 10.71 -26.65 3.20
CA ALA A 149 11.25 -27.93 3.64
C ALA A 149 12.61 -27.66 4.30
N LEU A 150 12.72 -27.98 5.59
CA LEU A 150 14.00 -27.93 6.26
C LEU A 150 14.92 -28.97 5.57
N PRO A 151 16.20 -28.65 5.32
CA PRO A 151 17.13 -29.68 4.88
C PRO A 151 17.08 -30.86 5.87
N PRO A 152 17.20 -32.11 5.38
CA PRO A 152 17.26 -33.26 6.28
C PRO A 152 18.32 -32.99 7.34
N ALA A 153 17.98 -33.26 8.61
CA ALA A 153 18.81 -32.92 9.77
C ALA A 153 20.26 -33.35 9.53
N GLY A 154 21.08 -32.37 9.16
CA GLY A 154 22.43 -32.58 8.66
C GLY A 154 23.41 -32.37 9.79
N ALA A 155 23.89 -33.50 10.32
CA ALA A 155 24.92 -33.64 11.36
C ALA A 155 24.50 -33.26 12.79
N PRO A 156 24.84 -34.07 13.80
CA PRO A 156 24.62 -33.74 15.20
C PRO A 156 25.32 -32.42 15.55
N MET A 157 24.59 -31.54 16.25
CA MET A 157 25.11 -30.28 16.75
C MET A 157 26.38 -30.56 17.58
N ARG A 158 27.54 -30.14 17.08
CA ARG A 158 28.79 -30.23 17.83
C ARG A 158 28.76 -29.18 18.94
N SER A 159 28.42 -29.64 20.15
CA SER A 159 28.63 -28.99 21.45
C SER A 159 28.35 -27.49 21.48
N ALA A 160 27.06 -27.14 21.60
CA ALA A 160 26.61 -25.80 21.97
C ALA A 160 25.99 -25.82 23.37
N ASN A 161 26.15 -24.72 24.12
CA ASN A 161 25.37 -24.48 25.33
C ASN A 161 23.99 -23.94 24.89
N ILE A 162 22.92 -24.64 25.23
CA ILE A 162 21.55 -24.26 24.86
C ILE A 162 20.81 -23.85 26.14
N LEU A 163 20.34 -22.61 26.17
CA LEU A 163 19.43 -22.14 27.20
C LEU A 163 17.99 -22.33 26.70
N ILE A 164 17.21 -23.15 27.40
CA ILE A 164 15.79 -23.36 27.06
C ILE A 164 14.94 -22.65 28.11
N TRP A 165 14.12 -21.71 27.65
CA TRP A 165 13.08 -21.10 28.47
C TRP A 165 11.77 -21.87 28.32
N GLY A 166 11.38 -22.57 29.39
CA GLY A 166 10.13 -23.32 29.43
C GLY A 166 8.99 -22.47 29.96
N GLY A 167 7.98 -22.23 29.13
CA GLY A 167 6.65 -21.81 29.58
C GLY A 167 5.75 -23.02 29.89
N GLY A 168 4.49 -22.78 30.28
CA GLY A 168 3.52 -23.82 30.64
C GLY A 168 2.99 -24.71 29.50
N SER A 169 3.57 -24.63 28.29
CA SER A 169 3.11 -25.38 27.12
C SER A 169 3.69 -26.80 27.01
N GLY A 170 4.60 -27.21 27.90
CA GLY A 170 5.24 -28.54 27.86
C GLY A 170 6.26 -28.75 26.72
N LEU A 171 6.43 -27.75 25.85
CA LEU A 171 7.35 -27.80 24.71
C LEU A 171 8.82 -28.03 25.15
N ALA A 172 9.21 -27.44 26.29
CA ALA A 172 10.55 -27.60 26.83
C ALA A 172 10.81 -29.04 27.30
N ASP A 173 9.79 -29.75 27.82
CA ASP A 173 9.92 -31.15 28.21
C ASP A 173 10.01 -32.06 26.98
N ALA A 174 9.22 -31.77 25.94
CA ALA A 174 9.29 -32.48 24.67
C ALA A 174 10.65 -32.33 23.97
N LEU A 175 11.23 -31.12 23.96
CA LEU A 175 12.55 -30.85 23.37
C LEU A 175 13.70 -31.47 24.19
N CYS A 176 13.59 -31.50 25.52
CA CYS A 176 14.57 -32.22 26.35
C CYS A 176 14.48 -33.75 26.20
N GLY A 177 13.29 -34.27 25.88
CA GLY A 177 13.08 -35.69 25.63
C GLY A 177 13.39 -36.14 24.20
N SER A 178 13.37 -35.23 23.21
CA SER A 178 13.78 -35.54 21.85
C SER A 178 15.32 -35.59 21.80
N GLY A 179 15.88 -36.72 21.36
CA GLY A 179 17.34 -36.92 21.30
C GLY A 179 18.11 -35.93 20.43
N ASP A 180 17.42 -34.97 19.81
CA ASP A 180 17.93 -33.94 18.91
C ASP A 180 18.96 -33.01 19.57
N ILE A 181 18.91 -32.86 20.91
CA ILE A 181 19.82 -32.02 21.69
C ILE A 181 20.69 -32.80 22.68
N ALA A 182 20.77 -34.13 22.56
CA ALA A 182 21.48 -35.00 23.50
C ALA A 182 22.99 -34.69 23.65
N GLY A 183 23.60 -34.02 22.66
CA GLY A 183 25.01 -33.56 22.69
C GLY A 183 25.22 -32.14 23.22
N ALA A 184 24.16 -31.44 23.63
CA ALA A 184 24.22 -30.06 24.11
C ALA A 184 24.17 -29.99 25.64
N ARG A 185 24.84 -29.00 26.23
CA ARG A 185 24.67 -28.68 27.64
C ARG A 185 23.41 -27.82 27.78
N VAL A 186 22.34 -28.42 28.29
CA VAL A 186 21.04 -27.77 28.45
C VAL A 186 20.92 -27.18 29.85
N VAL A 187 20.62 -25.89 29.95
CA VAL A 187 20.25 -25.24 31.20
C VAL A 187 18.78 -24.83 31.12
N ARG A 188 17.96 -25.38 32.03
CA ARG A 188 16.55 -25.04 32.15
C ARG A 188 16.41 -23.83 33.05
N VAL A 189 15.76 -22.78 32.54
CA VAL A 189 15.39 -21.64 33.36
C VAL A 189 13.88 -21.64 33.51
N LEU A 190 13.41 -21.80 34.76
CA LEU A 190 12.00 -21.73 35.09
C LEU A 190 11.65 -20.27 35.35
N THR A 191 10.73 -19.70 34.57
CA THR A 191 10.18 -18.38 34.87
C THR A 191 9.13 -18.52 35.96
N SER A 192 9.49 -18.20 37.20
CA SER A 192 8.52 -18.01 38.28
C SER A 192 7.65 -16.80 37.95
N ARG A 193 6.35 -17.01 37.71
CA ARG A 193 5.38 -15.90 37.77
C ARG A 193 5.19 -15.56 39.25
N GLY A 194 5.69 -14.39 39.66
CA GLY A 194 5.17 -13.68 40.83
C GLY A 194 3.85 -13.01 40.47
#